data_AF-A0A674IVF8-F1
#
_entry.id   AF-A0A674IVF8-F1
#
_cell.length_a   1.000
_cell.length_b   1.000
_cell.length_c   1.000
_cell.angle_alpha   90.00
_cell.angle_beta   90.00
_cell.angle_gamma   90.00
#
_symmetry.space_group_name_H-M   'P 1'
#
loop_
_entity.id
_entity.type
_entity.pdbx_description
1 polymer ?
#
loop_
_entity_poly.entity_id
_entity_poly.type
_entity_poly.pdbx_seq_one_letter_code
_entity_poly.pdbx_strand_id
1 'polypeptide(L)'
;MHYTYSRIPIGNTEFFKDIADILSNKKGILVILGGDWNTTLDRHLDKSNYMRPSSQSTIGQPSLLMKELDLKGIWRLRHPKEHDYTYFSTVHSSESRIDVFLEQCLVR
;
A
#
# COMPACT_ATOMS: atom_id res chain seq x y z
N MET A 1 1.62 -7.32 -21.48
CA MET A 1 1.42 -6.94 -20.06
C MET A 1 0.02 -7.35 -19.68
N HIS A 2 -0.10 -8.24 -18.69
CA HIS A 2 -1.40 -8.68 -18.17
C HIS A 2 -1.67 -7.85 -16.92
N TYR A 3 -2.70 -7.01 -16.93
CA TYR A 3 -3.12 -6.22 -15.77
C TYR A 3 -4.42 -6.82 -15.25
N THR A 4 -4.37 -7.46 -14.08
CA THR A 4 -5.58 -7.86 -13.35
C THR A 4 -5.95 -6.73 -12.40
N TYR A 5 -7.08 -6.07 -12.67
CA TYR A 5 -7.69 -5.09 -11.78
C TYR A 5 -8.49 -5.86 -10.72
N SER A 6 -7.87 -6.11 -9.56
CA SER A 6 -8.55 -6.72 -8.41
C SER A 6 -8.74 -5.65 -7.35
N ARG A 7 -9.98 -5.20 -7.12
CA ARG A 7 -10.30 -4.37 -5.95
C ARG A 7 -10.01 -5.20 -4.70
N ILE A 8 -9.05 -4.81 -3.88
CA ILE A 8 -8.73 -5.53 -2.64
C ILE A 8 -9.93 -5.39 -1.69
N PRO A 9 -10.62 -6.49 -1.32
CA PRO A 9 -11.67 -6.42 -0.32
C PRO A 9 -11.07 -5.98 1.02
N ILE A 10 -11.73 -5.04 1.70
CA ILE A 10 -11.26 -4.51 2.99
C ILE A 10 -11.04 -5.67 3.97
N GLY A 11 -9.81 -5.84 4.45
CA GLY A 11 -9.44 -6.87 5.43
C GLY A 11 -9.04 -8.23 4.84
N ASN A 12 -8.90 -8.36 3.52
CA ASN A 12 -8.47 -9.61 2.90
C ASN A 12 -6.96 -9.86 3.09
N THR A 13 -6.61 -10.64 4.10
CA THR A 13 -5.23 -11.10 4.36
C THR A 13 -4.67 -12.00 3.27
N GLU A 14 -5.53 -12.74 2.56
CA GLU A 14 -5.10 -13.74 1.57
C GLU A 14 -4.45 -13.04 0.38
N PHE A 15 -4.96 -11.88 -0.02
CA PHE A 15 -4.38 -11.08 -1.10
C PHE A 15 -2.90 -10.73 -0.87
N PHE A 16 -2.55 -10.27 0.34
CA PHE A 16 -1.16 -9.90 0.65
C PHE A 16 -0.26 -11.13 0.75
N LYS A 17 -0.80 -12.27 1.21
CA LYS A 17 -0.07 -13.56 1.20
C LYS A 17 0.19 -14.03 -0.22
N ASP A 18 -0.80 -13.96 -1.11
CA ASP A 18 -0.65 -14.34 -2.51
C ASP A 18 0.43 -13.49 -3.21
N ILE A 19 0.49 -12.18 -2.92
CA ILE A 19 1.57 -11.32 -3.41
C ILE A 19 2.93 -11.81 -2.90
N ALA A 20 3.06 -12.09 -1.59
CA ALA A 20 4.30 -12.59 -1.01
C ALA A 20 4.74 -13.92 -1.65
N ASP A 21 3.81 -14.84 -1.87
CA ASP A 21 4.07 -16.13 -2.49
C ASP A 21 4.50 -15.98 -3.96
N ILE A 22 3.87 -15.09 -4.73
CA ILE A 22 4.26 -14.80 -6.12
C ILE A 22 5.68 -14.22 -6.19
N LEU A 23 6.04 -13.35 -5.24
CA LEU A 23 7.32 -12.65 -5.25
C LEU A 23 8.47 -13.49 -4.69
N SER A 24 8.21 -14.34 -3.70
CA SER A 24 9.22 -15.27 -3.15
C SER A 24 9.82 -16.21 -4.21
N ASN A 25 9.03 -16.54 -5.24
CA ASN A 25 9.42 -17.40 -6.36
C ASN A 25 10.14 -16.66 -7.49
N LYS A 26 10.32 -15.33 -7.42
CA LYS A 26 10.96 -14.53 -8.46
C LYS A 26 12.20 -13.84 -7.94
N LYS A 27 13.38 -14.34 -8.33
CA LYS A 27 14.68 -13.76 -7.97
C LYS A 27 15.33 -13.07 -9.17
N GLY A 28 16.13 -12.05 -8.89
CA GLY A 28 16.95 -11.35 -9.90
C GLY A 28 16.16 -10.45 -10.86
N ILE A 29 14.92 -10.11 -10.52
CA ILE A 29 14.10 -9.16 -11.29
C ILE A 29 13.80 -7.94 -10.45
N LEU A 30 13.68 -6.78 -11.10
CA LEU A 30 13.14 -5.58 -10.48
C LEU A 30 11.63 -5.75 -10.31
N VAL A 31 11.13 -5.54 -9.10
CA VAL A 31 9.70 -5.63 -8.78
C VAL A 31 9.15 -4.22 -8.53
N ILE A 32 8.12 -3.88 -9.29
CA ILE A 32 7.26 -2.71 -9.05
C ILE A 32 5.83 -3.21 -8.89
N LEU A 33 5.19 -2.86 -7.77
CA LEU A 33 3.78 -3.13 -7.50
C LEU A 33 3.02 -1.82 -7.59
N GLY A 34 1.96 -1.77 -8.38
CA GLY A 34 1.12 -0.58 -8.54
C GLY A 34 -0.36 -0.94 -8.51
N GLY A 35 -1.17 -0.11 -7.88
CA GLY A 35 -2.63 -0.29 -7.90
C GLY A 35 -3.35 0.51 -6.82
N ASP A 36 -4.65 0.27 -6.71
CA ASP A 36 -5.51 0.70 -5.60
C ASP A 36 -5.44 -0.31 -4.46
N TRP A 37 -4.75 0.06 -3.39
CA TRP A 37 -4.52 -0.80 -2.24
C TRP A 37 -5.71 -0.82 -1.26
N ASN A 38 -6.71 0.05 -1.44
CA ASN A 38 -7.83 0.27 -0.53
C ASN A 38 -7.39 0.47 0.95
N THR A 39 -6.15 0.88 1.18
CA THR A 39 -5.55 1.10 2.50
C THR A 39 -4.36 2.05 2.38
N THR A 40 -4.05 2.73 3.48
CA THR A 40 -2.98 3.74 3.58
C THR A 40 -1.70 3.10 4.09
N LEU A 41 -0.53 3.53 3.60
CA LEU A 41 0.77 3.04 4.10
C LEU A 41 1.17 3.72 5.41
N ASP A 42 0.96 5.03 5.50
CA ASP A 42 1.22 5.85 6.68
C ASP A 42 -0.07 6.56 7.12
N ARG A 43 -0.59 6.20 8.28
CA ARG A 43 -1.83 6.79 8.78
C ARG A 43 -1.75 8.31 8.97
N HIS A 44 -0.61 8.84 9.36
CA HIS A 44 -0.44 10.25 9.69
C HIS A 44 -0.31 11.10 8.44
N LEU A 45 0.35 10.59 7.40
CA LEU A 45 0.62 11.33 6.18
C LEU A 45 -0.35 11.03 5.04
N ASP A 46 -0.91 9.82 4.98
CA ASP A 46 -1.80 9.37 3.90
C ASP A 46 -3.28 9.49 4.26
N LYS A 47 -3.64 10.16 5.37
CA LYS A 47 -5.04 10.36 5.77
C LYS A 47 -5.28 11.74 6.42
N SER A 48 -6.26 12.49 5.94
CA SER A 48 -6.55 13.84 6.47
C SER A 48 -7.17 13.82 7.88
N ASN A 49 -7.93 12.76 8.22
CA ASN A 49 -8.55 12.57 9.53
C ASN A 49 -7.87 11.47 10.36
N TYR A 50 -6.54 11.51 10.49
CA TYR A 50 -5.74 10.47 11.17
C TYR A 50 -6.12 10.24 12.65
N MET A 51 -6.67 11.26 13.32
CA MET A 51 -7.10 11.23 14.72
C MET A 51 -8.32 10.33 14.98
N ARG A 52 -9.14 10.03 13.96
CA ARG A 52 -10.28 9.10 14.14
C ARG A 52 -9.76 7.66 14.23
N PRO A 53 -10.24 6.83 15.17
CA PRO A 53 -9.88 5.42 15.24
C PRO A 53 -10.15 4.74 13.89
N SER A 54 -9.10 4.36 13.16
CA SER A 54 -9.24 3.41 12.07
C SER A 54 -9.47 2.04 12.69
N SER A 55 -10.36 1.23 12.10
CA SER A 55 -10.37 -0.21 12.37
C SER A 55 -8.95 -0.73 12.20
N GLN A 56 -8.35 -1.17 13.29
CA GLN A 56 -6.91 -1.47 13.42
C GLN A 56 -6.45 -2.62 12.51
N SER A 57 -7.40 -3.31 11.87
CA SER A 57 -7.18 -4.55 11.11
C SER A 57 -6.50 -4.36 9.74
N THR A 58 -6.61 -3.21 9.07
CA THR A 58 -6.12 -3.04 7.69
C THR A 58 -4.79 -2.30 7.53
N ILE A 59 -4.31 -1.60 8.55
CA ILE A 59 -3.02 -0.87 8.50
C ILE A 59 -1.83 -1.84 8.71
N GLY A 60 -2.04 -2.93 9.45
CA GLY A 60 -0.97 -3.88 9.77
C GLY A 60 -0.52 -4.76 8.60
N GLN A 61 -1.37 -5.01 7.61
CA GLN A 61 -1.07 -5.98 6.54
C GLN A 61 -0.12 -5.43 5.46
N PRO A 62 -0.34 -4.21 4.91
CA PRO A 62 0.60 -3.63 3.94
C PRO A 62 1.96 -3.37 4.56
N SER A 63 2.00 -2.91 5.81
CA SER A 63 3.25 -2.66 6.53
C SER A 63 4.04 -3.94 6.78
N LEU A 64 3.37 -5.06 7.09
CA LEU A 64 4.02 -6.36 7.21
C LEU A 64 4.58 -6.84 5.86
N LEU A 65 3.77 -6.80 4.79
CA LEU A 65 4.21 -7.19 3.45
C LEU A 65 5.41 -6.35 2.99
N MET A 66 5.35 -5.04 3.20
CA MET A 66 6.43 -4.13 2.85
C MET A 66 7.73 -4.47 3.58
N LYS A 67 7.63 -4.85 4.86
CA LYS A 67 8.78 -5.26 5.65
C LYS A 67 9.34 -6.61 5.19
N GLU A 68 8.48 -7.58 4.91
CA GLU A 68 8.88 -8.94 4.49
C GLU A 68 9.57 -8.96 3.13
N LEU A 69 9.14 -8.08 2.21
CA LEU A 69 9.63 -8.04 0.84
C LEU A 69 10.59 -6.88 0.55
N ASP A 70 10.97 -6.10 1.56
CA ASP A 70 11.76 -4.86 1.45
C ASP A 70 11.19 -3.90 0.39
N LEU A 71 9.88 -3.69 0.43
CA LEU A 71 9.17 -2.79 -0.47
C LEU A 71 9.12 -1.38 0.11
N LYS A 72 9.32 -0.38 -0.76
CA LYS A 72 9.25 1.03 -0.40
C LYS A 72 8.25 1.76 -1.28
N GLY A 73 7.47 2.66 -0.67
CA GLY A 73 6.53 3.51 -1.40
C GLY A 73 7.25 4.60 -2.18
N ILE A 74 7.22 4.52 -3.51
CA ILE A 74 7.97 5.42 -4.40
C ILE A 74 7.58 6.88 -4.16
N TRP A 75 6.27 7.15 -4.03
CA TRP A 75 5.79 8.50 -3.73
C TRP A 75 6.34 9.03 -2.41
N ARG A 76 6.31 8.20 -1.35
CA ARG A 76 6.74 8.62 -0.01
C ARG A 76 8.25 8.83 0.09
N LEU A 77 9.04 8.11 -0.72
CA LEU A 77 10.48 8.37 -0.85
C LEU A 77 10.77 9.77 -1.44
N ARG A 78 9.93 10.23 -2.37
CA ARG A 78 10.07 11.55 -3.02
C ARG A 78 9.46 12.69 -2.21
N HIS A 79 8.35 12.40 -1.53
CA HIS A 79 7.51 13.37 -0.82
C HIS A 79 7.35 12.96 0.65
N PRO A 80 8.43 12.97 1.45
CA PRO A 80 8.46 12.34 2.77
C PRO A 80 7.53 12.98 3.80
N LYS A 81 7.09 14.24 3.59
CA LYS A 81 6.27 15.00 4.54
C LYS A 81 4.99 15.57 3.93
N GLU A 82 4.74 15.31 2.65
CA GLU A 82 3.58 15.90 1.98
C GLU A 82 2.31 15.12 2.30
N HIS A 83 1.24 15.88 2.48
CA HIS A 83 -0.12 15.41 2.62
C HIS A 83 -0.82 15.62 1.28
N ASP A 84 -0.83 14.58 0.46
CA ASP A 84 -1.47 14.59 -0.85
C ASP A 84 -2.20 13.25 -1.03
N TYR A 85 -3.39 13.27 -1.61
CA TYR A 85 -4.38 12.20 -1.52
C TYR A 85 -4.91 11.80 -2.88
N THR A 86 -5.39 10.56 -3.01
CA THR A 86 -5.87 10.02 -4.29
C THR A 86 -7.35 9.64 -4.26
N TYR A 87 -7.95 9.59 -3.07
CA TYR A 87 -9.35 9.24 -2.87
C TYR A 87 -10.02 10.13 -1.82
N PHE A 88 -11.25 10.56 -2.09
CA PHE A 88 -12.13 11.26 -1.16
C PHE A 88 -13.34 10.38 -0.80
N SER A 89 -13.54 10.14 0.49
CA SER A 89 -14.74 9.51 1.03
C SER A 89 -15.76 10.57 1.41
N THR A 90 -16.88 10.62 0.67
CA THR A 90 -18.00 11.52 0.96
C THR A 90 -18.64 11.21 2.31
N VAL A 91 -18.86 9.92 2.61
CA VAL A 91 -19.50 9.44 3.85
C VAL A 91 -18.69 9.80 5.09
N HIS A 92 -17.37 9.81 4.99
CA HIS A 92 -16.49 10.10 6.12
C HIS A 92 -15.88 11.51 6.09
N SER A 93 -16.18 12.30 5.04
CA SER A 93 -15.60 13.61 4.76
C SER A 93 -14.09 13.60 5.02
N SER A 94 -13.41 12.66 4.37
CA SER A 94 -11.99 12.38 4.60
C SER A 94 -11.30 11.99 3.32
N GLU A 95 -10.01 12.32 3.24
CA GLU A 95 -9.16 12.05 2.10
C GLU A 95 -8.11 11.01 2.50
N SER A 96 -7.76 10.15 1.56
CA SER A 96 -6.73 9.14 1.74
C SER A 96 -5.92 8.92 0.46
N ARG A 97 -4.65 8.56 0.63
CA ARG A 97 -3.83 8.01 -0.45
C ARG A 97 -3.90 6.48 -0.41
N ILE A 98 -4.57 5.90 -1.39
CA ILE A 98 -4.74 4.45 -1.53
C ILE A 98 -4.22 3.92 -2.86
N ASP A 99 -3.97 4.81 -3.84
CA ASP A 99 -3.28 4.48 -5.07
C ASP A 99 -1.78 4.59 -4.85
N VAL A 100 -1.10 3.44 -4.87
CA VAL A 100 0.27 3.31 -4.39
C VAL A 100 1.12 2.54 -5.39
N PHE A 101 2.33 3.08 -5.63
CA PHE A 101 3.43 2.37 -6.27
C PHE A 101 4.48 2.00 -5.22
N LEU A 102 4.81 0.72 -5.16
CA LEU A 102 5.88 0.16 -4.35
C LEU A 102 7.00 -0.39 -5.23
N GLU A 103 8.25 -0.21 -4.81
CA GLU A 103 9.41 -0.86 -5.42
C GLU A 103 10.12 -1.76 -4.42
N GLN A 104 10.59 -2.92 -4.87
CA GLN A 104 11.48 -3.75 -4.05
C GLN A 104 12.87 -3.16 -4.06
N CYS A 105 13.42 -2.91 -2.87
CA CYS A 105 14.79 -2.47 -2.73
C CYS A 105 15.71 -3.67 -3.05
N LEU A 106 16.40 -3.63 -4.20
CA LEU A 106 17.42 -4.62 -4.50
C LEU A 106 18.58 -4.42 -3.51
N VAL A 107 18.83 -5.43 -2.70
CA VAL A 107 20.11 -5.53 -1.97
C VAL A 107 21.20 -5.52 -3.03
N ARG A 108 22.05 -4.48 -3.00
CA ARG A 108 23.24 -4.39 -3.85
C ARG A 108 24.27 -5.41 -3.43
#